data_AF-A0A7S1DXN0-F1
#
_entry.id   AF-A0A7S1DXN0-F1
#
_cell.length_a   1.000
_cell.length_b   1.000
_cell.length_c   1.000
_cell.angle_alpha   90.00
_cell.angle_beta   90.00
_cell.angle_gamma   90.00
#
_symmetry.space_group_name_H-M   'P 1'
#
loop_
_entity.id
_entity.type
_entity.pdbx_description
1 polymer ?
#
loop_
_entity_poly.entity_id
_entity_poly.type
_entity_poly.pdbx_seq_one_letter_code
_entity_poly.pdbx_strand_id
1 'polypeptide(L)'
;RWDDFVLACPQATFFHRSGWQRVIASVFGHRCYFLYAERDGVIEGVLPLAEIKSRLFGHSLTSLPFAVYGGVAALNDEAAAALEAEAEKIARGQGAEHLEYRNLGPSRHADWPRQDLYVTFRKAILPDEEANMLAIPRKQ
;
A
#
# COMPACT_ATOMS: atom_id res chain seq x y z
N ARG A 1 9.27 0.84 15.00
CA ARG A 1 10.00 1.26 13.79
C ARG A 1 9.09 1.32 12.58
N TRP A 2 8.56 0.20 12.08
CA TRP A 2 7.66 0.19 10.91
C TRP A 2 6.40 1.03 11.13
N ASP A 3 5.62 0.73 12.17
CA ASP A 3 4.37 1.46 12.41
C ASP A 3 4.61 2.93 12.77
N ASP A 4 5.73 3.25 13.43
CA ASP A 4 6.12 4.65 13.69
C ASP A 4 6.38 5.40 12.38
N PHE A 5 7.09 4.79 11.42
CA PHE A 5 7.26 5.35 10.08
C PHE A 5 5.91 5.51 9.36
N VAL A 6 5.07 4.48 9.39
CA VAL A 6 3.74 4.50 8.75
C VAL A 6 2.87 5.64 9.31
N LEU A 7 2.94 5.90 10.61
CA LEU A 7 2.20 6.99 11.24
C LEU A 7 2.76 8.38 10.88
N ALA A 8 4.06 8.48 10.61
CA ALA A 8 4.73 9.73 10.27
C ALA A 8 4.76 10.03 8.76
N CYS A 9 4.63 9.02 7.90
CA CYS A 9 4.73 9.16 6.44
C CYS A 9 3.40 9.69 5.86
N PRO A 10 3.37 10.88 5.22
CA PRO A 10 2.13 11.45 4.68
C PRO A 10 1.48 10.62 3.55
N GLN A 11 2.28 9.82 2.84
CA GLN A 11 1.81 8.95 1.77
C GLN A 11 1.22 7.63 2.28
N ALA A 12 1.57 7.24 3.51
CA ALA A 12 1.12 5.99 4.08
C ALA A 12 -0.36 6.06 4.49
N THR A 13 -0.98 4.89 4.55
CA THR A 13 -2.38 4.71 4.92
C THR A 13 -2.50 3.66 6.01
N PHE A 14 -3.71 3.49 6.56
CA PHE A 14 -4.01 2.39 7.49
C PHE A 14 -3.57 1.02 6.98
N PHE A 15 -3.61 0.81 5.65
CA PHE A 15 -3.23 -0.44 5.01
C PHE A 15 -1.71 -0.69 4.99
N HIS A 16 -0.89 0.28 5.38
CA HIS A 16 0.55 0.04 5.52
C HIS A 16 0.93 -0.51 6.89
N ARG A 17 0.01 -0.55 7.86
CA ARG A 17 0.35 -0.98 9.24
C ARG A 17 0.75 -2.46 9.30
N SER A 18 1.74 -2.76 10.13
CA SER A 18 2.34 -4.09 10.29
C SER A 18 1.34 -5.17 10.72
N GLY A 19 0.25 -4.77 11.40
CA GLY A 19 -0.83 -5.68 11.79
C GLY A 19 -1.42 -6.47 10.62
N TRP A 20 -1.43 -5.89 9.41
CA TRP A 20 -1.89 -6.58 8.21
C TRP A 20 -1.03 -7.78 7.83
N GLN A 21 0.29 -7.73 8.06
CA GLN A 21 1.18 -8.88 7.83
C GLN A 21 0.70 -10.09 8.62
N ARG A 22 0.34 -9.87 9.89
CA ARG A 22 -0.16 -10.92 10.78
C ARG A 22 -1.46 -11.49 10.26
N VAL A 23 -2.43 -10.62 9.93
CA VAL A 23 -3.74 -11.05 9.41
C VAL A 23 -3.58 -11.86 8.12
N ILE A 24 -2.79 -11.37 7.17
CA ILE A 24 -2.59 -12.03 5.88
C ILE A 24 -1.90 -13.39 6.05
N ALA A 25 -0.85 -13.45 6.86
CA ALA A 25 -0.15 -14.70 7.11
C ALA A 25 -0.98 -15.70 7.93
N SER A 26 -1.65 -15.26 9.00
CA SER A 26 -2.30 -16.18 9.95
C SER A 26 -3.73 -16.55 9.59
N VAL A 27 -4.47 -15.65 8.94
CA VAL A 27 -5.88 -15.89 8.57
C VAL A 27 -5.99 -16.39 7.14
N PHE A 28 -5.26 -15.79 6.21
CA PHE A 28 -5.36 -16.11 4.80
C PHE A 28 -4.26 -17.08 4.31
N GLY A 29 -3.21 -17.29 5.12
CA GLY A 29 -2.13 -18.23 4.78
C GLY A 29 -1.24 -17.75 3.63
N HIS A 30 -1.29 -16.46 3.27
CA HIS A 30 -0.48 -15.93 2.18
C HIS A 30 0.91 -15.50 2.67
N ARG A 31 1.93 -15.81 1.88
CA ARG A 31 3.30 -15.39 2.15
C ARG A 31 3.41 -13.88 1.98
N CYS A 32 3.97 -13.21 2.99
CA CYS A 32 4.12 -11.75 3.01
C CYS A 32 5.57 -11.34 2.88
N TYR A 33 5.81 -10.20 2.22
CA TYR A 33 7.11 -9.53 2.15
C TYR A 33 6.88 -8.07 2.55
N PHE A 34 7.24 -7.71 3.79
CA PHE A 34 7.09 -6.34 4.29
C PHE A 34 8.44 -5.65 4.16
N LEU A 35 8.63 -4.96 3.05
CA LEU A 35 9.90 -4.34 2.66
C LEU A 35 10.00 -2.93 3.24
N TYR A 36 11.19 -2.56 3.71
CA TYR A 36 11.50 -1.19 4.08
C TYR A 36 12.86 -0.78 3.51
N ALA A 37 12.96 0.49 3.09
CA ALA A 37 14.22 1.12 2.72
C ALA A 37 14.77 1.84 3.96
N GLU A 38 16.07 1.67 4.23
CA GLU A 38 16.73 2.25 5.40
C GLU A 38 18.01 2.97 4.98
N ARG A 39 18.22 4.17 5.54
CA ARG A 39 19.48 4.93 5.45
C ARG A 39 19.90 5.33 6.85
N ASP A 40 21.15 5.03 7.23
CA ASP A 40 21.71 5.38 8.54
C ASP A 40 20.82 4.98 9.75
N GLY A 41 20.16 3.82 9.68
CA GLY A 41 19.27 3.33 10.75
C GLY A 41 17.86 3.94 10.75
N VAL A 42 17.52 4.79 9.77
CA VAL A 42 16.22 5.44 9.65
C VAL A 42 15.46 4.88 8.46
N ILE A 43 14.20 4.48 8.69
CA ILE A 43 13.33 4.02 7.61
C ILE A 43 12.91 5.22 6.75
N GLU A 44 13.12 5.12 5.44
CA GLU A 44 12.74 6.15 4.46
C GLU A 44 11.57 5.74 3.58
N GLY A 45 11.20 4.46 3.58
CA GLY A 45 10.05 3.96 2.83
C GLY A 45 9.63 2.57 3.25
N VAL A 46 8.37 2.24 2.98
CA VAL A 46 7.80 0.91 3.18
C VAL A 46 6.97 0.48 1.98
N LEU A 47 6.98 -0.82 1.71
CA LEU A 47 6.14 -1.47 0.71
C LEU A 47 5.70 -2.83 1.27
N PRO A 48 4.45 -2.96 1.74
CA PRO A 48 3.90 -4.29 2.02
C PRO A 48 3.69 -5.01 0.68
N LEU A 49 3.85 -6.33 0.70
CA LEU A 49 3.54 -7.23 -0.40
C LEU A 49 3.01 -8.55 0.17
N ALA A 50 2.13 -9.21 -0.56
CA ALA A 50 1.79 -10.60 -0.33
C ALA A 50 1.61 -11.37 -1.63
N GLU A 51 1.98 -12.64 -1.59
CA GLU A 51 1.90 -13.57 -2.70
C GLU A 51 0.54 -14.25 -2.73
N ILE A 52 -0.17 -14.07 -3.85
CA ILE A 52 -1.43 -14.76 -4.13
C ILE A 52 -1.14 -15.84 -5.18
N LYS A 53 -1.22 -17.10 -4.75
CA LYS A 53 -0.94 -18.25 -5.62
C LYS A 53 -2.10 -19.23 -5.59
N SER A 54 -2.78 -19.35 -6.73
CA SER A 54 -3.95 -20.22 -6.90
C SER A 54 -3.82 -21.02 -8.18
N ARG A 55 -4.30 -22.27 -8.17
CA ARG A 55 -4.40 -23.09 -9.39
C ARG A 55 -5.50 -22.60 -10.34
N LEU A 56 -6.49 -21.85 -9.84
CA LEU A 56 -7.64 -21.37 -10.62
C LEU A 56 -7.55 -19.89 -10.97
N PHE A 57 -6.82 -19.10 -10.18
CA PHE A 57 -6.79 -17.63 -10.28
C PHE A 57 -5.39 -17.07 -10.60
N GLY A 58 -4.44 -17.94 -10.97
CA GLY A 58 -3.08 -17.54 -11.33
C GLY A 58 -2.17 -17.26 -10.13
N HIS A 59 -1.03 -16.64 -10.43
CA HIS A 59 0.01 -16.33 -9.46
C HIS A 59 0.43 -14.86 -9.56
N SER A 60 0.23 -14.09 -8.50
CA SER A 60 0.60 -12.68 -8.44
C SER A 60 1.31 -12.31 -7.14
N LEU A 61 2.09 -11.23 -7.21
CA LEU A 61 2.57 -10.52 -6.04
C LEU A 61 1.80 -9.18 -5.99
N THR A 62 1.10 -8.91 -4.90
CA THR A 62 0.27 -7.71 -4.78
C THR A 62 0.65 -6.94 -3.51
N SER A 63 0.65 -5.62 -3.58
CA SER A 63 1.00 -4.72 -2.46
C SER A 63 0.26 -5.05 -1.16
N LEU A 64 -1.07 -5.10 -1.17
CA LEU A 64 -1.80 -5.69 -0.06
C LEU A 64 -3.12 -6.32 -0.55
N PRO A 65 -3.26 -7.66 -0.49
CA PRO A 65 -4.48 -8.32 -0.92
C PRO A 65 -5.64 -7.91 -0.02
N PHE A 66 -6.85 -7.91 -0.59
CA PHE A 66 -8.11 -7.54 0.07
C PHE A 66 -8.24 -6.08 0.54
N ALA A 67 -7.15 -5.30 0.52
CA ALA A 67 -7.17 -3.87 0.75
C ALA A 67 -7.32 -3.09 -0.56
N VAL A 68 -7.84 -1.87 -0.45
CA VAL A 68 -8.00 -0.95 -1.59
C VAL A 68 -6.76 -0.08 -1.82
N TYR A 69 -5.84 -0.01 -0.85
CA TYR A 69 -4.56 0.69 -0.94
C TYR A 69 -3.46 -0.12 -0.28
N GLY A 70 -2.21 0.20 -0.60
CA GLY A 70 -1.04 -0.39 0.04
C GLY A 70 0.23 -0.38 -0.80
N GLY A 71 0.27 0.34 -1.94
CA GLY A 71 1.50 0.47 -2.72
C GLY A 71 2.63 1.21 -1.99
N VAL A 72 3.64 1.66 -2.71
CA VAL A 72 4.85 2.21 -2.06
C VAL A 72 4.53 3.52 -1.30
N ALA A 73 4.97 3.59 -0.05
CA ALA A 73 4.93 4.82 0.76
C ALA A 73 6.35 5.18 1.18
N ALA A 74 6.87 6.28 0.66
CA ALA A 74 8.25 6.70 0.89
C ALA A 74 8.38 8.21 1.07
N LEU A 75 9.46 8.64 1.73
CA LEU A 75 9.79 10.05 1.94
C LEU A 75 10.53 10.66 0.74
N ASN A 76 11.09 9.83 -0.14
CA ASN A 76 11.82 10.26 -1.32
C ASN A 76 11.74 9.22 -2.44
N ASP A 77 12.07 9.66 -3.67
CA ASP A 77 11.98 8.83 -4.87
C ASP A 77 13.01 7.70 -4.91
N GLU A 78 14.18 7.88 -4.29
CA GLU A 78 15.24 6.87 -4.23
C GLU A 78 14.78 5.65 -3.42
N ALA A 79 14.23 5.88 -2.22
CA ALA A 79 13.66 4.85 -1.36
C ALA A 79 12.49 4.13 -2.06
N ALA A 80 11.61 4.87 -2.74
CA ALA A 80 10.52 4.27 -3.50
C ALA A 80 11.03 3.36 -4.63
N ALA A 81 11.98 3.85 -5.44
CA ALA A 81 12.56 3.07 -6.54
C ALA A 81 13.30 1.81 -6.04
N ALA A 82 14.03 1.91 -4.92
CA ALA A 82 14.71 0.76 -4.31
C ALA A 82 13.71 -0.32 -3.86
N LEU A 83 12.60 0.08 -3.24
CA LEU A 83 11.53 -0.82 -2.81
C LEU A 83 10.84 -1.50 -4.01
N GLU A 84 10.52 -0.73 -5.05
CA GLU A 84 9.88 -1.26 -6.26
C GLU A 84 10.80 -2.22 -7.02
N ALA A 85 12.10 -1.92 -7.10
CA ALA A 85 13.09 -2.82 -7.68
C ALA A 85 13.21 -4.14 -6.91
N GLU A 86 13.15 -4.10 -5.58
CA GLU A 86 13.17 -5.30 -4.76
C GLU A 86 11.88 -6.11 -4.89
N ALA A 87 10.72 -5.44 -4.94
CA ALA A 87 9.44 -6.08 -5.22
C ALA A 87 9.45 -6.80 -6.59
N GLU A 88 10.03 -6.19 -7.62
CA GLU A 88 10.18 -6.80 -8.94
C GLU A 88 11.06 -8.06 -8.89
N LYS A 89 12.21 -8.00 -8.20
CA LYS A 89 13.07 -9.18 -8.01
C LYS A 89 12.33 -10.31 -7.30
N ILE A 90 11.55 -10.00 -6.26
CA ILE A 90 10.76 -11.00 -5.54
C ILE A 90 9.69 -11.59 -6.47
N ALA A 91 8.95 -10.76 -7.19
CA ALA A 91 7.92 -11.21 -8.13
C ALA A 91 8.50 -12.18 -9.17
N ARG A 92 9.60 -11.79 -9.80
CA ARG A 92 10.33 -12.64 -10.77
C ARG A 92 10.86 -13.91 -10.12
N GLY A 93 11.46 -13.81 -8.93
CA GLY A 93 12.02 -14.94 -8.19
C GLY A 93 10.99 -15.96 -7.74
N GLN A 94 9.75 -15.54 -7.46
CA GLN A 94 8.64 -16.47 -7.17
C GLN A 94 7.98 -17.01 -8.44
N GLY A 95 8.24 -16.41 -9.61
CA GLY A 95 7.55 -16.75 -10.85
C GLY A 95 6.13 -16.21 -10.92
N ALA A 96 5.86 -15.08 -10.26
CA ALA A 96 4.58 -14.39 -10.36
C ALA A 96 4.35 -13.90 -11.80
N GLU A 97 3.12 -14.04 -12.29
CA GLU A 97 2.70 -13.60 -13.62
C GLU A 97 2.66 -12.06 -13.72
N HIS A 98 2.39 -11.39 -12.59
CA HIS A 98 2.37 -9.93 -12.51
C HIS A 98 2.62 -9.44 -11.07
N LEU A 99 3.05 -8.17 -11.00
CA LEU A 99 3.19 -7.37 -9.78
C LEU A 99 2.12 -6.28 -9.80
N GLU A 100 1.31 -6.20 -8.75
CA GLU A 100 0.18 -5.27 -8.66
C GLU A 100 0.35 -4.31 -7.48
N TYR A 101 0.26 -3.00 -7.75
CA TYR A 101 0.21 -1.97 -6.72
C TYR A 101 -1.14 -1.29 -6.66
N ARG A 102 -1.66 -1.13 -5.43
CA ARG A 102 -2.91 -0.41 -5.15
C ARG A 102 -2.59 0.93 -4.53
N ASN A 103 -2.67 1.98 -5.34
CA ASN A 103 -2.24 3.32 -4.98
C ASN A 103 -3.43 4.27 -4.80
N LEU A 104 -3.29 5.23 -3.88
CA LEU A 104 -4.27 6.32 -3.68
C LEU A 104 -3.93 7.55 -4.54
N GLY A 105 -2.65 7.77 -4.81
CA GLY A 105 -2.13 8.96 -5.48
C GLY A 105 -1.85 8.76 -6.97
N PRO A 106 -1.27 9.78 -7.63
CA PRO A 106 -0.82 9.67 -9.01
C PRO A 106 0.14 8.50 -9.19
N SER A 107 0.01 7.80 -10.32
CA SER A 107 0.89 6.67 -10.62
C SER A 107 2.33 7.16 -10.78
N ARG A 108 3.28 6.47 -10.14
CA ARG A 108 4.72 6.65 -10.39
C ARG A 108 5.12 6.18 -11.79
N HIS A 109 4.42 5.16 -12.29
CA HIS A 109 4.65 4.53 -13.59
C HIS A 109 3.44 4.79 -14.49
N ALA A 110 3.54 5.81 -15.34
CA ALA A 110 2.42 6.24 -16.20
C ALA A 110 2.13 5.27 -17.35
N ASP A 111 3.13 4.48 -17.71
CA ASP A 111 3.17 3.48 -18.77
C ASP A 111 2.61 2.11 -18.35
N TRP A 112 2.41 1.88 -17.04
CA TRP A 112 1.85 0.62 -16.56
C TRP A 112 0.35 0.49 -16.86
N PRO A 113 -0.15 -0.74 -17.10
CA PRO A 113 -1.58 -1.01 -17.14
C PRO A 113 -2.27 -0.57 -15.84
N ARG A 114 -3.45 0.04 -15.94
CA ARG A 114 -4.21 0.56 -14.80
C ARG A 114 -5.67 0.11 -14.84
N GLN A 115 -6.25 -0.05 -13.65
CA GLN A 115 -7.69 -0.26 -13.46
C GLN A 115 -8.26 0.89 -12.64
N ASP A 116 -9.36 1.48 -13.10
CA ASP A 116 -10.07 2.55 -12.40
C ASP A 116 -11.32 1.99 -11.70
N LEU A 117 -11.07 1.17 -10.68
CA LEU A 117 -12.13 0.43 -9.97
C LEU A 117 -12.59 1.16 -8.69
N TYR A 118 -11.69 1.89 -8.04
CA TYR A 118 -11.93 2.46 -6.71
C TYR A 118 -11.97 3.98 -6.75
N VAL A 119 -13.12 4.54 -6.38
CA VAL A 119 -13.29 5.98 -6.14
C VAL A 119 -13.32 6.23 -4.64
N THR A 120 -12.63 7.24 -4.15
CA THR A 120 -12.56 7.55 -2.72
C THR A 120 -12.90 9.00 -2.44
N PHE A 121 -13.93 9.16 -1.60
CA PHE A 121 -14.37 10.45 -1.08
C PHE A 121 -13.74 10.66 0.28
N ARG A 122 -13.00 11.75 0.44
CA ARG A 122 -12.34 12.12 1.71
C ARG A 122 -12.75 13.52 2.12
N LYS A 123 -12.94 13.68 3.42
CA LYS A 123 -13.19 14.97 4.07
C LYS A 123 -12.39 15.00 5.36
N ALA A 124 -11.81 16.16 5.68
CA ALA A 124 -11.20 16.36 6.98
C ALA A 124 -12.28 16.26 8.07
N ILE A 125 -11.97 15.56 9.16
CA ILE A 125 -12.76 15.62 10.38
C ILE A 125 -12.23 16.83 11.16
N LEU A 126 -13.06 17.83 11.33
CA LEU A 126 -12.71 19.06 12.04
C LEU A 126 -12.70 18.81 13.55
N PRO A 127 -11.91 19.57 14.33
CA PRO A 127 -11.89 19.43 15.80
C PRO A 127 -13.21 19.86 16.45
N ASP A 128 -14.00 20.70 15.78
CA ASP A 128 -15.28 21.21 16.27
C ASP A 128 -16.46 20.40 15.69
N GLU A 129 -17.39 20.00 16.57
CA GLU A 129 -18.54 19.18 16.21
C GLU A 129 -19.51 19.93 15.29
N GLU A 130 -19.84 21.18 15.63
CA GLU A 130 -20.80 21.99 14.86
C GLU A 130 -20.29 22.25 13.45
N ALA A 131 -19.00 22.56 13.30
CA ALA A 131 -18.34 22.75 12.02
C ALA A 131 -18.43 21.48 11.14
N ASN A 132 -18.29 20.28 11.71
CA ASN A 132 -18.48 19.03 10.97
C ASN A 132 -19.94 18.89 10.48
N MET A 133 -20.92 19.20 11.34
CA MET A 133 -22.34 19.11 10.99
C MET A 133 -22.74 20.10 9.88
N LEU A 134 -22.24 21.33 9.94
CA LEU A 134 -22.49 22.36 8.92
C LEU A 134 -21.82 22.04 7.58
N ALA A 135 -20.77 21.21 7.59
CA ALA A 135 -20.04 20.83 6.40
C ALA A 135 -20.71 19.70 5.60
N ILE A 136 -21.81 19.11 6.10
CA ILE A 136 -22.63 18.14 5.37
C ILE A 136 -23.52 18.92 4.38
N PRO A 137 -23.43 18.66 3.05
CA PRO A 137 -24.26 19.35 2.08
C PRO A 137 -25.75 19.13 2.38
N ARG A 138 -26.54 20.21 2.39
CA ARG A 138 -28.01 20.10 2.42
C ARG A 138 -28.49 19.49 1.10
N LYS A 139 -29.52 18.65 1.15
CA LYS A 139 -30.16 18.12 -0.06
C LYS A 139 -30.57 19.31 -0.96
N GLN A 140 -30.18 19.24 -2.23
CA GLN A 140 -30.77 20.07 -3.28
C GLN A 140 -32.19 19.61 -3.58
#